data_AF-A0A6N8XLA6-F1
#
_entry.id   AF-A0A6N8XLA6-F1
#
_cell.length_a   1.000
_cell.length_b   1.000
_cell.length_c   1.000
_cell.angle_alpha   90.00
_cell.angle_beta   90.00
_cell.angle_gamma   90.00
#
_symmetry.space_group_name_H-M   'P 1'
#
loop_
_entity.id
_entity.type
_entity.pdbx_description
1 polymer ?
#
loop_
_entity_poly.entity_id
_entity_poly.type
_entity_poly.pdbx_seq_one_letter_code
_entity_poly.pdbx_strand_id
1 'polypeptide(L)'
;DVTGNRLPSQPTHKAALTVVYERALNAGGRLQLLSTLSYTSSRHPTIGNTDLYRMPGYERWDLRATWTSANDVWSVTGYVQNVTDEIGLVEFLPLAYSAPLESQTMGSLTESRRIGLQVRWRPGF
;
A
#
# COMPACT_ATOMS: atom_id res chain seq x y z
N ASP A 1 35.22 -3.86 -2.85
CA ASP A 1 35.03 -2.75 -1.90
C ASP A 1 33.56 -2.33 -1.97
N VAL A 2 32.89 -2.14 -0.83
CA VAL A 2 31.47 -1.72 -0.74
C VAL A 2 31.31 -0.49 0.17
N THR A 3 32.42 0.18 0.47
CA THR A 3 32.44 1.37 1.34
C THR A 3 31.67 2.50 0.65
N GLY A 4 30.61 3.00 1.30
CA GLY A 4 29.70 4.03 0.73
C GLY A 4 28.42 3.48 0.08
N ASN A 5 28.28 2.17 -0.06
CA ASN A 5 27.04 1.57 -0.57
C ASN A 5 25.92 1.64 0.47
N ARG A 6 24.68 1.58 -0.02
CA ARG A 6 23.47 1.64 0.83
C ARG A 6 23.09 0.23 1.26
N LEU A 7 22.43 0.15 2.41
CA LEU A 7 21.86 -1.12 2.85
C LEU A 7 20.81 -1.61 1.83
N PRO A 8 20.76 -2.93 1.55
CA PRO A 8 19.77 -3.51 0.67
C PRO A 8 18.35 -3.19 1.12
N SER A 9 17.46 -3.03 0.17
CA SER A 9 16.04 -2.76 0.38
C SER A 9 15.74 -1.51 1.21
N GLN A 10 16.71 -0.60 1.34
CA GLN A 10 16.56 0.69 2.03
C GLN A 10 16.28 1.81 1.00
N PRO A 11 15.03 2.25 0.85
CA PRO A 11 14.73 3.45 0.07
C PRO A 11 15.25 4.69 0.80
N THR A 12 15.69 5.68 0.05
CA THR A 12 16.21 6.94 0.60
C THR A 12 15.14 7.80 1.24
N HIS A 13 13.92 7.76 0.69
CA HIS A 13 12.79 8.54 1.19
C HIS A 13 11.54 7.67 1.25
N LYS A 14 10.82 7.79 2.37
CA LYS A 14 9.46 7.28 2.54
C LYS A 14 8.61 8.38 3.15
N ALA A 15 7.39 8.54 2.66
CA ALA A 15 6.43 9.49 3.20
C ALA A 15 5.04 8.87 3.21
N ALA A 16 4.20 9.30 4.15
CA ALA A 16 2.79 8.96 4.18
C ALA A 16 1.98 10.15 4.68
N LEU A 17 0.81 10.37 4.07
CA LEU A 17 -0.15 11.38 4.45
C LEU A 17 -1.53 10.73 4.60
N THR A 18 -2.14 10.91 5.76
CA THR A 18 -3.50 10.43 6.05
C THR A 18 -4.41 11.61 6.35
N VAL A 19 -5.54 11.66 5.67
CA VAL A 19 -6.60 12.66 5.86
C VAL A 19 -7.86 11.95 6.33
N VAL A 20 -8.45 12.47 7.41
CA VAL A 20 -9.74 12.01 7.95
C VAL A 20 -10.72 13.16 7.92
N TYR A 21 -11.90 12.94 7.36
CA TYR A 21 -12.99 13.90 7.36
C TYR A 21 -14.25 13.25 7.93
N GLU A 22 -14.87 13.88 8.92
CA GLU A 22 -16.11 13.42 9.54
C GLU A 22 -17.19 14.48 9.44
N ARG A 23 -18.41 14.05 9.13
CA ARG A 23 -19.57 14.94 9.04
C ARG A 23 -20.83 14.25 9.54
N ALA A 24 -21.53 14.89 10.47
CA ALA A 24 -22.90 14.53 10.81
C ALA A 24 -23.85 14.91 9.67
N LEU A 25 -24.75 13.99 9.32
CA LEU A 25 -25.80 14.17 8.31
C LEU A 25 -27.10 14.46 9.05
N ASN A 26 -27.65 15.66 8.87
CA ASN A 26 -28.77 16.22 9.65
C ASN A 26 -29.94 15.24 9.93
N ALA A 27 -30.27 14.36 8.98
CA ALA A 27 -31.33 13.37 9.12
C ALA A 27 -30.88 11.93 8.84
N GLY A 28 -29.57 11.66 8.81
CA GLY A 28 -29.02 10.44 8.20
C GLY A 28 -27.90 9.71 8.93
N GLY A 29 -27.41 10.17 10.09
CA GLY A 29 -26.29 9.55 10.80
C GLY A 29 -24.96 10.26 10.56
N ARG A 30 -23.83 9.55 10.48
CA ARG A 30 -22.49 10.14 10.31
C ARG A 30 -21.75 9.53 9.12
N LEU A 31 -21.10 10.38 8.33
CA LEU A 31 -20.16 9.99 7.28
C LEU A 31 -18.72 10.23 7.75
N GLN A 32 -17.85 9.25 7.56
CA GLN A 32 -16.41 9.33 7.74
C GLN A 32 -15.73 8.99 6.41
N LEU A 33 -14.84 9.87 5.94
CA LEU A 33 -13.96 9.65 4.80
C LEU A 33 -12.52 9.54 5.30
N LEU A 34 -11.80 8.55 4.80
CA LEU A 34 -10.39 8.32 5.06
C LEU A 34 -9.65 8.24 3.73
N SER A 35 -8.56 8.98 3.61
CA SER A 35 -7.63 8.91 2.48
C SER A 35 -6.22 8.74 3.00
N THR A 36 -5.48 7.77 2.48
CA THR A 36 -4.07 7.53 2.80
C THR A 36 -3.27 7.51 1.52
N LEU A 37 -2.30 8.42 1.38
CA LEU A 37 -1.30 8.41 0.31
C LEU A 37 0.04 8.04 0.91
N SER A 38 0.75 7.09 0.30
CA SER A 38 2.10 6.69 0.72
C SER A 38 3.04 6.67 -0.48
N TYR A 39 4.30 7.04 -0.25
CA TYR A 39 5.35 7.09 -1.25
C TYR A 39 6.57 6.32 -0.75
N THR A 40 7.15 5.50 -1.63
CA THR A 40 8.42 4.82 -1.41
C THR A 40 9.34 5.14 -2.57
N SER A 41 10.50 5.74 -2.29
CA SER A 41 11.49 6.01 -3.33
C SER A 41 12.16 4.74 -3.85
N SER A 42 12.90 4.86 -4.95
CA SER A 42 13.69 3.75 -5.50
C SER A 42 14.69 3.20 -4.49
N ARG A 43 15.01 1.91 -4.61
CA ARG A 43 15.98 1.20 -3.75
C ARG A 43 16.72 0.11 -4.53
N HIS A 44 17.79 -0.40 -3.94
CA HIS A 44 18.54 -1.53 -4.50
C HIS A 44 18.30 -2.80 -3.67
N PRO A 45 18.14 -3.95 -4.32
CA PRO A 45 17.89 -5.23 -3.64
C PRO A 45 19.14 -5.85 -3.03
N THR A 46 20.34 -5.41 -3.43
CA THR A 46 21.62 -5.97 -2.99
C THR A 46 22.61 -4.89 -2.57
N ILE A 47 23.64 -5.29 -1.80
CA ILE A 47 24.71 -4.39 -1.33
C ILE A 47 25.56 -3.81 -2.47
N GLY A 48 25.46 -4.38 -3.68
CA GLY A 48 26.21 -3.94 -4.84
C GLY A 48 25.69 -2.62 -5.43
N ASN A 49 24.46 -2.21 -5.09
CA ASN A 49 23.84 -0.98 -5.57
C ASN A 49 23.85 -0.82 -7.12
N THR A 50 23.79 -1.93 -7.86
CA THR A 50 23.82 -1.88 -9.33
C THR A 50 22.50 -1.35 -9.88
N ASP A 51 22.57 -0.32 -10.74
CA ASP A 51 21.39 0.27 -11.37
C ASP A 51 20.56 -0.73 -12.19
N LEU A 52 21.19 -1.79 -12.72
CA LEU A 52 20.51 -2.90 -13.41
C LEU A 52 19.40 -3.55 -12.56
N TYR A 53 19.56 -3.58 -11.24
CA TYR A 53 18.61 -4.17 -10.31
C TYR A 53 17.85 -3.11 -9.50
N ARG A 54 17.92 -1.83 -9.91
CA ARG A 54 17.25 -0.75 -9.18
C ARG A 54 15.73 -0.95 -9.24
N MET A 55 15.13 -1.08 -8.07
CA MET A 55 13.68 -1.16 -7.92
C MET A 55 13.13 0.28 -7.98
N PRO A 56 12.21 0.58 -8.91
CA PRO A 56 11.63 1.92 -9.02
C PRO A 56 10.85 2.28 -7.75
N GLY A 57 10.73 3.57 -7.51
CA GLY A 57 9.81 4.05 -6.48
C GLY A 57 8.37 3.87 -6.95
N TYR A 58 7.44 3.88 -5.99
CA TYR A 58 6.01 3.77 -6.25
C TYR A 58 5.23 4.55 -5.19
N GLU A 59 3.99 4.88 -5.53
CA GLU A 59 3.02 5.44 -4.60
C GLU A 59 1.83 4.50 -4.40
N ARG A 60 1.14 4.66 -3.27
CA ARG A 60 -0.10 3.94 -2.99
C ARG A 60 -1.10 4.88 -2.36
N TRP A 61 -2.23 5.04 -3.04
CA TRP A 61 -3.35 5.83 -2.59
C TRP A 61 -4.53 4.92 -2.26
N ASP A 62 -4.97 4.94 -1.00
CA ASP A 62 -6.10 4.18 -0.50
C ASP A 62 -7.22 5.14 -0.03
N LEU A 63 -8.47 4.80 -0.37
CA LEU A 63 -9.67 5.56 -0.01
C LEU A 63 -10.68 4.67 0.70
N ARG A 64 -11.35 5.21 1.72
CA ARG A 64 -12.43 4.55 2.44
C ARG A 64 -13.51 5.55 2.84
N ALA A 65 -14.76 5.16 2.67
CA ALA A 65 -15.92 5.89 3.13
C ALA A 65 -16.76 4.99 4.03
N THR A 66 -17.11 5.47 5.21
CA THR A 66 -17.98 4.77 6.16
C THR A 66 -19.15 5.65 6.51
N TRP A 67 -20.35 5.17 6.24
CA TRP A 67 -21.57 5.71 6.79
C TRP A 67 -22.02 4.88 8.00
N THR A 68 -22.45 5.55 9.05
CA THR A 68 -23.04 4.93 10.24
C THR A 68 -24.41 5.56 10.48
N SER A 69 -25.44 4.73 10.69
CA SER A 69 -26.80 5.21 10.95
C SER A 69 -26.90 6.02 12.24
N ALA A 70 -27.91 6.88 12.36
CA ALA A 70 -28.07 7.77 13.52
C ALA A 70 -28.24 7.05 14.87
N ASN A 71 -28.67 5.80 14.84
CA ASN A 71 -28.83 4.93 16.01
C ASN A 71 -27.67 3.93 16.19
N ASP A 72 -26.57 4.08 15.42
CA ASP A 72 -25.38 3.22 15.43
C ASP A 72 -25.60 1.71 15.13
N VAL A 73 -26.82 1.31 14.76
CA VAL A 73 -27.19 -0.07 14.45
C VAL A 73 -26.60 -0.55 13.13
N TRP A 74 -26.47 0.34 12.14
CA TRP A 74 -25.95 0.02 10.82
C TRP A 74 -24.68 0.80 10.52
N SER A 75 -23.73 0.13 9.88
CA SER A 75 -22.54 0.75 9.34
C SER A 75 -22.22 0.15 7.98
N VAL A 76 -22.09 1.00 6.97
CA VAL A 76 -21.80 0.63 5.59
C VAL A 76 -20.49 1.30 5.19
N THR A 77 -19.55 0.49 4.74
CA THR A 77 -18.20 0.95 4.39
C THR A 77 -17.85 0.53 2.98
N GLY A 78 -17.56 1.50 2.12
CA GLY A 78 -16.93 1.28 0.82
C GLY A 78 -15.44 1.59 0.90
N TYR A 79 -14.62 0.88 0.13
CA TYR A 79 -13.20 1.18 0.02
C TYR A 79 -12.64 0.88 -1.37
N VAL A 80 -11.60 1.63 -1.73
CA VAL A 80 -10.73 1.39 -2.88
C VAL A 80 -9.30 1.43 -2.37
N GLN A 81 -8.63 0.28 -2.41
CA GLN A 81 -7.20 0.19 -2.15
C GLN A 81 -6.46 0.24 -3.48
N ASN A 82 -5.30 0.91 -3.49
CA ASN A 82 -4.50 1.17 -4.67
C ASN A 82 -5.32 1.82 -5.81
N VAL A 83 -5.80 3.03 -5.55
CA VAL A 83 -6.64 3.82 -6.48
C VAL A 83 -5.95 4.05 -7.81
N THR A 84 -4.63 4.17 -7.85
CA THR A 84 -3.85 4.35 -9.09
C THR A 84 -3.63 3.05 -9.86
N ASP A 85 -3.86 1.89 -9.22
CA ASP A 85 -3.51 0.56 -9.75
C ASP A 85 -2.01 0.43 -10.11
N GLU A 86 -1.16 1.15 -9.38
CA GLU A 86 0.28 1.06 -9.55
C GLU A 86 0.81 -0.23 -8.92
N ILE A 87 1.61 -0.98 -9.67
CA ILE A 87 2.27 -2.19 -9.18
C ILE A 87 3.75 -1.88 -8.93
N GLY A 88 4.12 -1.76 -7.66
CA GLY A 88 5.50 -1.64 -7.22
C GLY A 88 6.13 -3.00 -6.98
N LEU A 89 7.45 -3.09 -7.19
CA LEU A 89 8.25 -4.23 -6.76
C LEU A 89 8.61 -4.02 -5.28
N VAL A 90 8.14 -4.90 -4.39
CA VAL A 90 8.33 -4.81 -2.93
C VAL A 90 9.66 -5.45 -2.53
N GLU A 91 9.93 -6.62 -3.08
CA GLU A 91 11.16 -7.37 -2.88
C GLU A 91 11.64 -7.92 -4.22
N PHE A 92 12.95 -7.98 -4.37
CA PHE A 92 13.61 -8.63 -5.49
C PHE A 92 14.87 -9.30 -4.97
N LEU A 93 15.00 -10.59 -5.20
CA LEU A 93 16.17 -11.38 -4.85
C LEU A 93 16.77 -11.92 -6.15
N PRO A 94 17.89 -11.35 -6.63
CA PRO A 94 18.64 -11.96 -7.71
C PRO A 94 19.35 -13.20 -7.12
N LEU A 95 18.73 -14.37 -7.25
CA LEU A 95 19.38 -15.63 -6.83
C LEU A 95 20.62 -15.86 -7.70
N ALA A 96 21.77 -16.07 -7.05
CA ALA A 96 22.95 -16.66 -7.67
C ALA A 96 23.10 -18.09 -7.13
N TYR A 97 22.66 -19.08 -7.90
CA TYR A 97 23.12 -20.46 -7.71
C TYR A 97 23.99 -20.88 -8.89
N SER A 98 25.01 -21.66 -8.55
CA SER A 98 26.19 -22.08 -9.32
C SER A 98 25.91 -22.97 -10.55
N ALA A 99 24.72 -22.91 -11.14
CA ALA A 99 24.37 -23.66 -12.35
C ALA A 99 23.80 -22.71 -13.43
N PRO A 100 24.39 -22.67 -14.64
CA PRO A 100 24.09 -21.65 -15.67
C PRO A 100 22.71 -21.75 -16.35
N LEU A 101 21.80 -22.60 -15.88
CA LEU A 101 20.53 -22.90 -16.56
C LEU A 101 19.25 -22.56 -15.79
N GLU A 102 19.31 -22.24 -14.48
CA GLU A 102 18.10 -22.04 -13.67
C GLU A 102 18.23 -20.91 -12.61
N SER A 103 18.65 -19.72 -13.02
CA SER A 103 18.53 -18.54 -12.15
C SER A 103 17.06 -18.10 -12.06
N GLN A 104 16.31 -18.62 -11.08
CA GLN A 104 14.96 -18.12 -10.79
C GLN A 104 15.05 -16.80 -10.04
N THR A 105 14.56 -15.73 -10.65
CA THR A 105 14.43 -14.44 -9.97
C THR A 105 13.16 -14.46 -9.14
N MET A 106 13.28 -14.22 -7.84
CA MET A 106 12.13 -14.16 -6.93
C MET A 106 11.84 -12.72 -6.54
N GLY A 107 10.57 -12.34 -6.53
CA GLY A 107 10.15 -11.03 -6.08
C GLY A 107 8.70 -11.01 -5.66
N SER A 108 8.34 -10.04 -4.82
CA SER A 108 6.96 -9.78 -4.43
C SER A 108 6.51 -8.43 -4.99
N LEU A 109 5.27 -8.38 -5.43
CA LEU A 109 4.65 -7.19 -5.98
C LEU A 109 3.69 -6.60 -4.94
N THR A 110 3.46 -5.28 -5.02
CA THR A 110 2.32 -4.68 -4.33
C THR A 110 1.02 -5.26 -4.89
N GLU A 111 -0.02 -5.23 -4.08
CA GLU A 111 -1.35 -5.67 -4.48
C GLU A 111 -1.91 -4.73 -5.54
N SER A 112 -2.58 -5.31 -6.54
CA SER A 112 -3.39 -4.56 -7.50
C SER A 112 -4.57 -3.87 -6.83
N ARG A 113 -5.23 -2.98 -7.58
CA ARG A 113 -6.43 -2.28 -7.12
C ARG A 113 -7.46 -3.27 -6.56
N ARG A 114 -7.94 -2.97 -5.35
CA ARG A 114 -9.01 -3.74 -4.71
C ARG A 114 -10.15 -2.82 -4.32
N ILE A 115 -11.35 -3.18 -4.75
CA ILE A 115 -12.59 -2.45 -4.42
C ILE A 115 -13.45 -3.36 -3.56
N GLY A 116 -14.06 -2.82 -2.50
CA GLY A 116 -14.92 -3.62 -1.66
C GLY A 116 -15.98 -2.82 -0.91
N LEU A 117 -16.98 -3.57 -0.45
CA LEU A 117 -18.10 -3.10 0.36
C LEU A 117 -18.21 -3.99 1.59
N GLN A 118 -18.42 -3.37 2.75
CA GLN A 118 -18.66 -4.05 4.01
C GLN A 118 -19.92 -3.47 4.65
N VAL A 119 -20.84 -4.34 5.06
CA VAL A 119 -22.02 -3.96 5.84
C VAL A 119 -21.89 -4.60 7.21
N ARG A 120 -22.12 -3.83 8.26
CA ARG A 120 -22.10 -4.28 9.65
C ARG A 120 -23.41 -3.89 10.32
N TRP A 121 -24.01 -4.88 10.98
CA TRP A 121 -25.21 -4.74 11.76
C TRP A 121 -24.91 -5.02 13.23
N ARG A 122 -25.40 -4.15 14.13
CA ARG A 122 -25.26 -4.28 15.59
C ARG A 122 -26.61 -4.05 16.26
N PRO A 123 -27.41 -5.10 16.44
CA PRO A 123 -28.64 -4.98 17.19
C PRO A 123 -28.35 -4.71 18.68
N GLY A 124 -29.16 -3.86 19.29
CA GLY A 124 -29.22 -3.74 20.75
C GLY A 124 -30.31 -4.67 21.27
N PHE A 125 -29.93 -5.77 21.90
CA PHE A 125 -30.82 -6.64 22.68
C PHE A 125 -30.44 -6.53 24.16
#